data_AF-A0A6L9ZJ30-F1
#
_entry.id   AF-A0A6L9ZJ30-F1
#
_cell.length_a   1.000
_cell.length_b   1.000
_cell.length_c   1.000
_cell.angle_alpha   90.00
_cell.angle_beta   90.00
_cell.angle_gamma   90.00
#
_symmetry.space_group_name_H-M   'P 1'
#
loop_
_entity.id
_entity.type
_entity.pdbx_description
1 polymer ?
#
loop_
_entity_poly.entity_id
_entity_poly.type
_entity_poly.pdbx_seq_one_letter_code
_entity_poly.pdbx_strand_id
1 'polypeptide(L)'
;MTSPSNQQKAIGITERGLTITGTRITIYDIMDYLTAQYPPHFIRSMLSLTDEQLQAALSYIEAHRPEVEAEYQTVLQEAEALQKYWEAQNSTLFARIATTPTKPGTEAIRAKLQRAKAQPDPDNTPVEEIKASLRRALQEAKSEQRIPLSQMWEGIDVE
;
A
#
# COMPACT_ATOMS: atom_id res chain seq x y z
N MET A 1 -7.20 -2.31 -33.06
CA MET A 1 -8.46 -2.99 -32.73
C MET A 1 -8.12 -4.37 -32.20
N THR A 2 -8.01 -4.53 -30.89
CA THR A 2 -7.69 -5.79 -30.22
C THR A 2 -8.99 -6.51 -29.86
N SER A 3 -9.13 -7.75 -30.32
CA SER A 3 -10.36 -8.53 -30.25
C SER A 3 -10.80 -8.82 -28.81
N PRO A 4 -12.12 -8.75 -28.50
CA PRO A 4 -12.67 -8.96 -27.16
C PRO A 4 -12.42 -10.37 -26.59
N SER A 5 -12.13 -11.37 -27.44
CA SER A 5 -11.92 -12.76 -27.00
C SER A 5 -10.64 -12.97 -26.20
N ASN A 6 -9.63 -12.08 -26.30
CA ASN A 6 -8.39 -12.23 -25.55
C ASN A 6 -8.45 -11.59 -24.15
N GLN A 7 -9.34 -10.61 -23.96
CA GLN A 7 -9.55 -9.94 -22.66
C GLN A 7 -10.21 -10.87 -21.63
N GLN A 8 -11.15 -11.72 -22.07
CA GLN A 8 -11.76 -12.77 -21.23
C GLN A 8 -10.78 -13.87 -20.80
N LYS A 9 -9.65 -14.05 -21.50
CA LYS A 9 -8.64 -15.04 -21.11
C LYS A 9 -7.75 -14.56 -19.96
N ALA A 10 -7.68 -13.23 -19.78
CA ALA A 10 -6.88 -12.59 -18.75
C ALA A 10 -7.59 -12.46 -17.39
N ILE A 11 -8.92 -12.62 -17.34
CA ILE A 11 -9.72 -12.59 -16.11
C ILE A 11 -10.38 -13.95 -15.90
N GLY A 12 -10.10 -14.59 -14.76
CA GLY A 12 -10.69 -15.86 -14.36
C GLY A 12 -11.51 -15.71 -13.07
N ILE A 13 -12.55 -16.53 -12.93
CA ILE A 13 -13.33 -16.62 -11.69
C ILE A 13 -12.61 -17.59 -10.75
N THR A 14 -12.31 -17.16 -9.53
CA THR A 14 -11.74 -18.01 -8.48
C THR A 14 -12.62 -17.97 -7.22
N GLU A 15 -12.22 -18.71 -6.18
CA GLU A 15 -12.82 -18.64 -4.83
C GLU A 15 -12.84 -17.22 -4.23
N ARG A 16 -12.03 -16.29 -4.75
CA ARG A 16 -11.94 -14.88 -4.33
C ARG A 16 -12.73 -13.93 -5.23
N GLY A 17 -13.43 -14.45 -6.25
CA GLY A 17 -14.12 -13.65 -7.27
C GLY A 17 -13.28 -13.42 -8.52
N LEU A 18 -13.57 -12.32 -9.24
CA LEU A 18 -12.93 -11.99 -10.52
C LEU A 18 -11.44 -11.66 -10.32
N THR A 19 -10.57 -12.53 -10.83
CA THR A 19 -9.12 -12.52 -10.59
C THR A 19 -8.34 -12.41 -11.90
N ILE A 20 -7.24 -11.66 -11.91
CA ILE A 20 -6.35 -11.56 -13.06
C ILE A 20 -5.51 -12.82 -13.18
N THR A 21 -5.62 -13.52 -14.31
CA THR A 21 -4.93 -14.77 -14.61
C THR A 21 -3.42 -14.64 -14.40
N GLY A 22 -2.83 -15.62 -13.72
CA GLY A 22 -1.42 -15.64 -13.37
C GLY A 22 -1.05 -14.83 -12.13
N THR A 23 -2.04 -14.21 -11.47
CA THR A 23 -1.85 -13.48 -10.21
C THR A 23 -2.89 -13.88 -9.16
N ARG A 24 -2.71 -13.41 -7.93
CA ARG A 24 -3.75 -13.47 -6.88
C ARG A 24 -4.50 -12.15 -6.73
N ILE A 25 -4.36 -11.25 -7.70
CA ILE A 25 -4.91 -9.89 -7.66
C ILE A 25 -6.30 -9.93 -8.26
N THR A 26 -7.27 -9.46 -7.49
CA THR A 26 -8.67 -9.36 -7.89
C THR A 26 -8.92 -8.06 -8.65
N ILE A 27 -10.01 -8.02 -9.40
CA ILE A 27 -10.51 -6.77 -9.99
C ILE A 27 -10.89 -5.76 -8.90
N TYR A 28 -11.33 -6.22 -7.73
CA TYR A 28 -11.67 -5.37 -6.59
C TYR A 28 -10.44 -4.66 -6.03
N ASP A 29 -9.27 -5.31 -6.01
CA ASP A 29 -8.01 -4.67 -5.61
C ASP A 29 -7.66 -3.49 -6.54
N ILE A 30 -7.99 -3.57 -7.83
CA ILE A 30 -7.81 -2.45 -8.78
C ILE A 30 -8.86 -1.36 -8.52
N MET A 31 -10.09 -1.73 -8.20
CA MET A 31 -11.17 -0.80 -7.88
C MET A 31 -10.84 0.07 -6.66
N ASP A 32 -10.15 -0.47 -5.65
CA ASP A 32 -9.67 0.33 -4.50
C ASP A 32 -8.82 1.51 -4.96
N TYR A 33 -7.88 1.29 -5.89
CA TYR A 33 -7.03 2.37 -6.42
C TYR A 33 -7.76 3.29 -7.39
N LEU A 34 -8.66 2.76 -8.21
CA LEU A 34 -9.44 3.57 -9.15
C LEU A 34 -10.40 4.52 -8.41
N THR A 35 -11.06 4.03 -7.36
CA THR A 35 -11.95 4.86 -6.52
C THR A 35 -11.17 5.92 -5.74
N ALA A 36 -9.94 5.62 -5.34
CA ALA A 36 -9.00 6.59 -4.77
C ALA A 36 -8.29 7.47 -5.83
N GLN A 37 -8.70 7.39 -7.10
CA GLN A 37 -8.23 8.25 -8.22
C GLN A 37 -6.72 8.16 -8.49
N TYR A 38 -6.12 7.00 -8.22
CA TYR A 38 -4.71 6.78 -8.57
C TYR A 38 -4.56 6.62 -10.09
N PRO A 39 -3.48 7.15 -10.67
CA PRO A 39 -3.24 7.03 -12.10
C PRO A 39 -2.86 5.58 -12.48
N PRO A 40 -3.29 5.06 -13.65
CA PRO A 40 -3.11 3.65 -14.01
C PRO A 40 -1.66 3.13 -13.96
N HIS A 41 -0.68 3.94 -14.36
CA HIS A 41 0.73 3.56 -14.30
C HIS A 41 1.21 3.31 -12.86
N PHE A 42 0.64 4.02 -11.89
CA PHE A 42 0.92 3.84 -10.47
C PHE A 42 0.31 2.54 -9.96
N ILE A 43 -0.95 2.26 -10.32
CA ILE A 43 -1.66 1.01 -9.98
C ILE A 43 -0.86 -0.20 -10.51
N ARG A 44 -0.38 -0.10 -11.76
CA ARG A 44 0.49 -1.11 -12.38
C ARG A 44 1.70 -1.44 -11.49
N SER A 45 2.42 -0.39 -11.09
CA SER A 45 3.63 -0.52 -10.28
C SER A 45 3.32 -1.05 -8.88
N MET A 46 2.23 -0.60 -8.27
CA MET A 46 1.86 -0.97 -6.91
C MET A 46 1.44 -2.44 -6.81
N LEU A 47 0.71 -2.92 -7.82
CA LEU A 47 0.22 -4.28 -7.90
C LEU A 47 1.16 -5.22 -8.67
N SER A 48 2.34 -4.73 -9.12
CA SER A 48 3.31 -5.51 -9.91
C SER A 48 2.68 -6.20 -11.13
N LEU A 49 1.77 -5.50 -11.81
CA LEU A 49 1.06 -6.01 -12.99
C LEU A 49 1.85 -5.72 -14.27
N THR A 50 1.70 -6.58 -15.28
CA THR A 50 2.12 -6.26 -16.64
C THR A 50 1.14 -5.26 -17.28
N ASP A 51 1.60 -4.54 -18.31
CA ASP A 51 0.74 -3.62 -19.07
C ASP A 51 -0.48 -4.34 -19.68
N GLU A 52 -0.28 -5.55 -20.19
CA GLU A 52 -1.35 -6.37 -20.76
C GLU A 52 -2.41 -6.76 -19.71
N GLN A 53 -1.96 -7.16 -18.52
CA GLN A 53 -2.86 -7.53 -17.42
C GLN A 53 -3.67 -6.33 -16.93
N LEU A 54 -3.02 -5.18 -16.70
CA LEU A 54 -3.71 -3.98 -16.26
C LEU A 54 -4.71 -3.52 -17.32
N GLN A 55 -4.31 -3.47 -18.59
CA GLN A 55 -5.21 -3.05 -19.66
C GLN A 55 -6.40 -3.99 -19.82
N ALA A 56 -6.19 -5.31 -19.71
CA ALA A 56 -7.28 -6.28 -19.74
C ALA A 56 -8.25 -6.09 -18.56
N ALA A 57 -7.74 -5.87 -17.35
CA ALA A 57 -8.56 -5.58 -16.18
C ALA A 57 -9.38 -4.29 -16.35
N LEU A 58 -8.74 -3.19 -16.76
CA LEU A 58 -9.43 -1.91 -16.97
C LEU A 58 -10.53 -2.03 -18.04
N SER A 59 -10.23 -2.67 -19.16
CA SER A 59 -11.23 -2.90 -20.21
C SER A 59 -12.38 -3.81 -19.75
N TYR A 60 -12.11 -4.82 -18.91
CA TYR A 60 -13.15 -5.67 -18.35
C TYR A 60 -14.05 -4.90 -17.39
N ILE A 61 -13.47 -4.09 -16.49
CA ILE A 61 -14.20 -3.22 -15.56
C ILE A 61 -15.10 -2.25 -16.33
N GLU A 62 -14.59 -1.62 -17.38
CA GLU A 62 -15.38 -0.69 -18.19
C GLU A 62 -16.56 -1.38 -18.89
N ALA A 63 -16.34 -2.60 -19.41
CA ALA A 63 -17.38 -3.37 -20.10
C ALA A 63 -18.47 -3.90 -19.15
N HIS A 64 -18.15 -4.19 -17.89
CA HIS A 64 -19.05 -4.80 -16.90
C HIS A 64 -19.25 -3.91 -15.67
N ARG A 65 -19.08 -2.59 -15.82
CA ARG A 65 -19.06 -1.62 -14.72
C ARG A 65 -20.20 -1.78 -13.71
N PRO A 66 -21.49 -1.86 -14.09
CA PRO A 66 -22.56 -1.93 -13.10
C PRO A 66 -22.52 -3.21 -12.26
N GLU A 67 -22.11 -4.33 -12.85
CA GLU A 67 -22.02 -5.62 -12.15
C GLU A 67 -20.82 -5.63 -11.21
N VAL A 68 -19.66 -5.17 -11.70
CA VAL A 68 -18.41 -5.10 -10.91
C VAL A 68 -18.55 -4.12 -9.74
N GLU A 69 -19.16 -2.94 -9.96
CA GLU A 69 -19.39 -1.96 -8.89
C GLU A 69 -20.36 -2.49 -7.84
N ALA A 70 -21.41 -3.23 -8.23
CA ALA A 70 -22.33 -3.83 -7.28
C ALA A 70 -21.65 -4.90 -6.41
N GLU A 71 -20.90 -5.82 -7.02
CA GLU A 71 -20.16 -6.86 -6.29
C GLU A 71 -19.09 -6.25 -5.38
N TYR A 72 -18.37 -5.24 -5.87
CA TYR A 72 -17.38 -4.50 -5.09
C TYR A 72 -17.98 -3.88 -3.81
N GLN A 73 -19.17 -3.27 -3.91
CA GLN A 73 -19.84 -2.72 -2.72
C GLN A 73 -20.24 -3.80 -1.71
N THR A 74 -20.67 -4.97 -2.18
CA THR A 74 -20.95 -6.12 -1.29
C THR A 74 -19.69 -6.57 -0.56
N VAL A 75 -18.57 -6.72 -1.27
CA VAL A 75 -17.28 -7.10 -0.67
C VAL A 75 -16.83 -6.11 0.41
N LEU A 76 -16.97 -4.81 0.16
CA LEU A 76 -16.63 -3.77 1.15
C LEU A 76 -17.49 -3.88 2.41
N GLN A 77 -18.79 -4.12 2.27
CA GLN A 77 -19.71 -4.27 3.41
C GLN A 77 -19.37 -5.51 4.25
N GLU A 78 -19.08 -6.63 3.59
CA GLU A 78 -18.67 -7.87 4.27
C GLU A 78 -17.33 -7.69 5.00
N ALA A 79 -16.36 -7.04 4.37
CA ALA A 79 -15.06 -6.73 4.98
C ALA A 79 -15.21 -5.84 6.22
N GLU A 80 -16.04 -4.78 6.15
CA GLU A 80 -16.31 -3.90 7.29
C GLU A 80 -17.01 -4.65 8.43
N ALA A 81 -17.98 -5.51 8.12
CA ALA A 81 -18.67 -6.33 9.10
C ALA A 81 -17.71 -7.30 9.82
N LEU A 82 -16.85 -7.98 9.05
CA LEU A 82 -15.80 -8.85 9.59
C LEU A 82 -14.83 -8.08 10.47
N GLN A 83 -14.37 -6.91 10.02
CA GLN A 83 -13.47 -6.06 10.79
C GLN A 83 -14.10 -5.70 12.14
N LYS A 84 -15.32 -5.17 12.14
CA LYS A 84 -16.04 -4.80 13.38
C LYS A 84 -16.21 -5.99 14.33
N TYR A 85 -16.54 -7.16 13.79
CA TYR A 85 -16.67 -8.39 14.58
C TYR A 85 -15.35 -8.75 15.27
N TRP A 86 -14.25 -8.75 14.54
CA TRP A 86 -12.93 -9.09 15.10
C TRP A 86 -12.38 -8.03 16.03
N GLU A 87 -12.62 -6.74 15.76
CA GLU A 87 -12.24 -5.64 16.66
C GLU A 87 -12.90 -5.77 18.03
N ALA A 88 -14.21 -6.09 18.07
CA ALA A 88 -14.93 -6.29 19.32
C ALA A 88 -14.35 -7.48 20.14
N GLN A 89 -14.07 -8.59 19.47
CA GLN A 89 -13.47 -9.78 20.08
C GLN A 89 -12.04 -9.49 20.57
N ASN A 90 -11.22 -8.89 19.70
CA ASN A 90 -9.83 -8.57 19.98
C ASN A 90 -9.70 -7.57 21.12
N SER A 91 -10.57 -6.56 21.19
CA SER A 91 -10.59 -5.60 22.31
C SER A 91 -10.74 -6.30 23.66
N THR A 92 -11.65 -7.28 23.75
CA THR A 92 -11.85 -8.07 24.97
C THR A 92 -10.62 -8.91 25.31
N LEU A 93 -10.01 -9.56 24.31
CA LEU A 93 -8.79 -10.35 24.50
C LEU A 93 -7.61 -9.47 24.92
N PHE A 94 -7.41 -8.32 24.29
CA PHE A 94 -6.36 -7.37 24.65
C PHE A 94 -6.54 -6.84 26.07
N ALA A 95 -7.76 -6.54 26.50
CA ALA A 95 -8.03 -6.14 27.89
C ALA A 95 -7.65 -7.24 28.89
N ARG A 96 -7.95 -8.51 28.59
CA ARG A 96 -7.53 -9.66 29.42
C ARG A 96 -6.01 -9.86 29.43
N ILE A 97 -5.36 -9.70 28.29
CA ILE A 97 -3.90 -9.83 28.18
C ILE A 97 -3.22 -8.70 28.97
N ALA A 98 -3.77 -7.49 28.95
CA ALA A 98 -3.24 -6.34 29.69
C ALA A 98 -3.30 -6.53 31.21
N THR A 99 -4.33 -7.22 31.72
CA THR A 99 -4.47 -7.52 33.16
C THR A 99 -3.73 -8.78 33.61
N THR A 100 -3.33 -9.63 32.67
CA THR A 100 -2.59 -10.87 32.99
C THR A 100 -1.17 -10.52 33.46
N PRO A 101 -0.77 -10.95 34.67
CA PRO A 101 0.57 -10.67 35.16
C PRO A 101 1.63 -11.32 34.29
N THR A 102 2.74 -10.62 34.13
CA THR A 102 3.88 -11.08 33.34
C THR A 102 4.46 -12.36 33.93
N LYS A 103 4.77 -13.35 33.09
CA LYS A 103 5.41 -14.59 33.54
C LYS A 103 6.69 -14.27 34.32
N PRO A 104 6.85 -14.77 35.56
CA PRO A 104 8.04 -14.53 36.36
C PRO A 104 9.29 -15.07 35.62
N GLY A 105 10.41 -14.35 35.72
CA GLY A 105 11.65 -14.68 34.99
C GLY A 105 11.79 -14.06 33.58
N THR A 106 10.79 -13.32 33.09
CA THR A 106 10.89 -12.59 31.79
C THR A 106 11.27 -11.11 31.93
N GLU A 107 11.53 -10.64 33.14
CA GLU A 107 11.78 -9.23 33.48
C GLU A 107 12.99 -8.65 32.75
N ALA A 108 14.11 -9.38 32.70
CA ALA A 108 15.33 -8.94 32.03
C ALA A 108 15.12 -8.79 30.51
N ILE A 109 14.39 -9.71 29.88
CA ILE A 109 14.08 -9.68 28.44
C ILE A 109 13.15 -8.50 28.15
N ARG A 110 12.14 -8.27 28.99
CA ARG A 110 11.23 -7.12 28.86
C ARG A 110 11.95 -5.79 29.04
N ALA A 111 12.87 -5.68 29.99
CA ALA A 111 13.68 -4.48 30.18
C ALA A 111 14.53 -4.18 28.93
N LYS A 112 15.13 -5.21 28.31
CA LYS A 112 15.85 -5.08 27.04
C LYS A 112 14.92 -4.63 25.91
N LEU A 113 13.73 -5.22 25.80
CA LEU A 113 12.74 -4.85 24.79
C LEU A 113 12.22 -3.41 24.96
N GLN A 114 11.97 -2.97 26.20
CA GLN A 114 11.55 -1.59 26.47
C GLN A 114 12.64 -0.59 26.11
N ARG A 115 13.91 -0.88 26.43
CA ARG A 115 15.04 -0.05 26.01
C ARG A 115 15.15 0.03 24.49
N ALA A 116 15.00 -1.09 23.79
CA ALA A 116 15.01 -1.11 22.32
C ALA A 116 13.86 -0.30 21.72
N LYS A 117 12.65 -0.37 22.30
CA LYS A 117 11.51 0.46 21.85
C LYS A 117 11.67 1.95 22.14
N ALA A 118 12.38 2.30 23.21
CA ALA A 118 12.61 3.69 23.60
C ALA A 118 13.77 4.34 22.85
N GLN A 119 14.66 3.54 22.24
CA GLN A 119 15.72 4.06 21.40
C GLN A 119 15.16 4.35 20.00
N PRO A 120 15.24 5.60 19.51
CA PRO A 120 14.95 5.88 18.12
C PRO A 120 15.97 5.13 17.26
N ASP A 121 15.47 4.53 16.18
CA ASP A 121 16.29 3.85 15.20
C ASP A 121 17.30 4.85 14.60
N PRO A 122 18.62 4.59 14.67
CA PRO A 122 19.64 5.49 14.16
C PRO A 122 19.51 5.77 12.65
N ASP A 123 18.86 4.89 11.89
CA ASP A 123 18.65 5.05 10.45
C ASP A 123 17.38 5.87 10.13
N ASN A 124 16.54 6.17 11.13
CA ASN A 124 15.36 7.01 10.95
C ASN A 124 15.71 8.48 11.20
N THR A 125 15.83 9.25 10.11
CA THR A 125 15.88 10.72 10.20
C THR A 125 14.55 11.25 10.75
N PRO A 126 14.56 12.12 11.78
CA PRO A 126 13.34 12.69 12.32
C PRO A 126 12.52 13.42 11.25
N VAL A 127 11.20 13.24 11.26
CA VAL A 127 10.27 13.84 10.29
C VAL A 127 10.43 15.37 10.20
N GLU A 128 10.73 16.02 11.31
CA GLU A 128 10.95 17.47 11.35
C GLU A 128 12.20 17.91 10.60
N GLU A 129 13.26 17.10 10.62
CA GLU A 129 14.49 17.36 9.88
C GLU A 129 14.29 17.15 8.37
N ILE A 130 13.52 16.11 7.98
CA ILE A 130 13.11 15.90 6.59
C ILE A 130 12.25 17.07 6.09
N LYS A 131 11.26 17.53 6.88
CA LYS A 131 10.45 18.71 6.51
C LYS A 131 11.31 19.96 6.39
N ALA A 132 12.29 20.15 7.27
CA ALA A 132 13.18 21.31 7.24
C ALA A 132 14.10 21.29 6.02
N SER A 133 14.65 20.12 5.67
CA SER A 133 15.49 19.96 4.47
C SER A 133 14.70 20.23 3.20
N LEU A 134 13.47 19.71 3.09
CA LEU A 134 12.58 19.96 1.96
C LEU A 134 12.17 21.44 1.85
N ARG A 135 11.88 22.11 2.96
CA ARG A 135 11.58 23.56 2.96
C ARG A 135 12.76 24.39 2.49
N ARG A 136 13.99 24.04 2.93
CA ARG A 136 15.22 24.70 2.49
C ARG A 136 15.47 24.48 1.00
N ALA A 137 15.37 23.23 0.56
CA ALA A 137 15.51 22.88 -0.86
C ALA A 137 14.46 23.60 -1.72
N LEU A 138 13.23 23.79 -1.23
CA LEU A 138 12.19 24.55 -1.94
C LEU A 138 12.50 26.05 -2.02
N GLN A 139 13.07 26.65 -0.97
CA GLN A 139 13.48 28.06 -0.97
C GLN A 139 14.61 28.31 -1.97
N GLU A 140 15.62 27.44 -2.00
CA GLU A 140 16.72 27.48 -2.97
C GLU A 140 16.22 27.30 -4.43
N ALA A 141 15.13 26.55 -4.63
CA ALA A 141 14.47 26.44 -5.94
C ALA A 141 13.93 27.78 -6.40
N LYS A 142 13.27 28.48 -5.47
CA LYS A 142 12.57 29.73 -5.75
C LYS A 142 13.53 30.90 -5.90
N SER A 143 14.72 30.83 -5.33
CA SER A 143 15.76 31.85 -5.45
C SER A 143 16.71 31.64 -6.64
N GLU A 144 16.40 30.71 -7.55
CA GLU A 144 17.20 30.37 -8.74
C GLU A 144 18.67 29.97 -8.45
N GLN A 145 19.01 29.70 -7.19
CA GLN A 145 20.29 29.12 -6.78
C GLN A 145 20.27 27.60 -7.00
N ARG A 146 20.12 27.20 -8.26
CA ARG A 146 20.07 25.81 -8.68
C ARG A 146 21.31 25.49 -9.51
N ILE A 147 22.01 24.43 -9.13
CA ILE A 147 23.01 23.80 -9.97
C ILE A 147 22.25 23.02 -11.07
N PRO A 148 22.57 23.20 -12.36
CA PRO A 148 22.01 22.40 -13.44
C PRO A 148 22.16 20.90 -13.17
N LEU A 149 21.17 20.09 -13.56
CA LEU A 149 21.19 18.64 -13.31
C LEU A 149 22.45 17.95 -13.87
N SER A 150 23.02 18.51 -14.94
CA SER A 150 24.29 18.06 -15.54
C SER A 150 25.51 18.32 -14.66
N GLN A 151 25.47 19.34 -13.80
CA GLN A 151 26.55 19.72 -12.87
C GLN A 151 26.37 19.12 -11.47
N MET A 152 25.20 18.58 -11.12
CA MET A 152 24.98 17.94 -9.81
C MET A 152 25.85 16.70 -9.56
N TRP A 153 26.37 16.07 -10.62
CA TRP A 153 27.22 14.89 -10.54
C TRP A 153 28.72 15.22 -10.57
N GLU A 154 29.09 16.49 -10.80
CA GLU A 154 30.49 16.92 -10.73
C GLU A 154 30.92 16.98 -9.24
N GLY A 155 31.68 15.97 -8.80
CA GLY A 155 32.23 15.89 -7.44
C GLY A 155 31.59 14.83 -6.53
N ILE A 156 30.65 14.02 -7.03
CA ILE A 156 30.06 12.88 -6.27
C ILE A 156 30.87 11.58 -6.44
N ASP A 157 31.90 11.56 -7.28
CA ASP A 157 32.78 10.38 -7.43
C ASP A 157 34.07 10.45 -6.59
N VAL A 158 34.17 9.44 -5.72
CA VAL A 158 35.33 8.76 -5.10
C VAL A 158 35.96 9.34 -3.82
N GLU A 159 35.52 8.84 -2.65
CA GLU A 159 36.29 7.90 -1.80
C GLU A 159 35.36 6.90 -1.11
#